data_AF-A0A349E6W4-F1
#
_entry.id   AF-A0A349E6W4-F1
#
_cell.length_a   1.000
_cell.length_b   1.000
_cell.length_c   1.000
_cell.angle_alpha   90.00
_cell.angle_beta   90.00
_cell.angle_gamma   90.00
#
_symmetry.space_group_name_H-M   'P 1'
#
loop_
_entity.id
_entity.type
_entity.pdbx_description
1 polymer ?
#
loop_
_entity_poly.entity_id
_entity_poly.type
_entity_poly.pdbx_seq_one_letter_code
_entity_poly.pdbx_strand_id
1 'polypeptide(L)'
;SKLANISRELHQNGICHRDYYLCHFLLPKNTQLNEITAKGKAGEDFDLYIIDLHRALIKNPLAMRWVIKDIGGLLYSALEVGLTQRDLYRFIKIYSGQSLREALAHNGIFWGAVNKRTMAMHRKLGSAD
;
A
#
# COMPACT_ATOMS: atom_id res chain seq x y z
N SER A 1 0.83 -7.43 5.32
CA SER A 1 1.97 -6.77 5.99
C SER A 1 3.04 -6.34 4.99
N LYS A 2 3.52 -7.23 4.11
CA LYS A 2 4.64 -6.95 3.18
C LYS A 2 4.44 -5.73 2.26
N LEU A 3 3.25 -5.55 1.67
CA LEU A 3 2.90 -4.35 0.88
C LEU A 3 3.09 -3.04 1.66
N ALA A 4 2.73 -3.02 2.95
CA ALA A 4 2.87 -1.82 3.79
C ALA A 4 4.35 -1.51 4.09
N ASN A 5 5.17 -2.54 4.32
CA ASN A 5 6.62 -2.40 4.52
C ASN A 5 7.29 -1.85 3.25
N ILE A 6 7.03 -2.48 2.10
CA ILE A 6 7.57 -2.06 0.80
C ILE A 6 7.16 -0.60 0.50
N SER A 7 5.89 -0.25 0.70
CA SER A 7 5.39 1.11 0.49
C SER A 7 6.09 2.12 1.39
N ARG A 8 6.31 1.75 2.66
CA ARG A 8 7.01 2.61 3.62
C ARG A 8 8.46 2.82 3.19
N GLU A 9 9.16 1.74 2.86
CA GLU A 9 10.57 1.77 2.47
C GLU A 9 10.79 2.59 1.19
N LEU A 10 9.95 2.40 0.16
CA LEU A 10 9.94 3.23 -1.05
C LEU A 10 9.85 4.72 -0.71
N HIS A 11 8.82 5.11 0.04
CA HIS A 11 8.55 6.52 0.33
C HIS A 11 9.60 7.14 1.26
N GLN A 12 10.13 6.37 2.23
CA GLN A 12 11.22 6.82 3.10
C GLN A 12 12.53 7.04 2.33
N ASN A 13 12.78 6.27 1.28
CA ASN A 13 13.91 6.47 0.37
C ASN A 13 13.63 7.49 -0.74
N GLY A 14 12.53 8.24 -0.65
CA GLY A 14 12.20 9.30 -1.58
C GLY A 14 11.68 8.82 -2.93
N ILE A 15 11.21 7.57 -3.04
CA ILE A 15 10.73 6.97 -4.28
C ILE A 15 9.20 6.95 -4.27
N CYS A 16 8.58 7.56 -5.28
CA CYS A 16 7.14 7.49 -5.56
C CYS A 16 6.93 6.84 -6.92
N HIS A 17 6.17 5.75 -6.98
CA HIS A 17 5.93 5.01 -8.21
C HIS A 17 5.06 5.77 -9.20
N ARG A 18 4.14 6.62 -8.71
CA ARG A 18 3.13 7.40 -9.45
C ARG A 18 2.02 6.62 -10.14
N ASP A 19 2.20 5.34 -10.41
CA ASP A 19 1.19 4.39 -10.89
C ASP A 19 1.15 3.20 -9.92
N TYR A 20 0.87 3.46 -8.65
CA TYR A 20 1.02 2.46 -7.58
C TYR A 20 -0.29 1.69 -7.34
N TYR A 21 -0.36 0.47 -7.86
CA TYR A 21 -1.54 -0.40 -7.79
C TYR A 21 -1.15 -1.83 -7.42
N LEU A 22 -2.11 -2.61 -6.91
CA LEU A 22 -1.89 -3.99 -6.48
C LEU A 22 -1.35 -4.88 -7.62
N CYS A 23 -1.80 -4.67 -8.86
CA CYS A 23 -1.35 -5.40 -10.04
C CYS A 23 0.13 -5.17 -10.39
N HIS A 24 0.78 -4.13 -9.85
CA HIS A 24 2.21 -3.88 -10.05
C HIS A 24 3.11 -4.59 -9.04
N PHE A 25 2.52 -5.39 -8.14
CA PHE A 25 3.25 -6.29 -7.26
C PHE A 25 3.24 -7.69 -7.84
N LEU A 26 4.42 -8.17 -8.23
CA LEU A 26 4.61 -9.52 -8.71
C LEU A 26 5.00 -10.46 -7.58
N LEU A 27 4.27 -11.57 -7.50
CA LEU A 27 4.63 -12.70 -6.68
C LEU A 27 5.35 -13.76 -7.53
N PRO A 28 6.50 -14.29 -7.09
CA PRO A 28 7.16 -15.40 -7.78
C PRO A 28 6.23 -16.61 -7.93
N LYS A 29 6.22 -17.22 -9.12
CA LYS A 29 5.33 -18.35 -9.47
C LYS A 29 5.48 -19.56 -8.54
N ASN A 30 6.69 -19.77 -8.00
CA ASN A 30 7.01 -20.85 -7.08
C ASN A 30 6.65 -20.54 -5.61
N THR A 31 5.96 -19.42 -5.34
CA THR A 31 5.54 -19.10 -3.97
C THR A 31 4.40 -20.01 -3.52
N GLN A 32 4.63 -20.79 -2.47
CA GLN A 32 3.62 -21.65 -1.85
C GLN A 32 2.79 -20.88 -0.81
N LEU A 33 2.00 -19.92 -1.29
CA LEU A 33 1.21 -19.02 -0.44
C LEU A 33 0.34 -19.75 0.58
N ASN A 34 -0.35 -20.82 0.18
CA ASN A 34 -1.24 -21.60 1.05
C ASN A 34 -0.49 -22.27 2.21
N GLU A 35 0.74 -22.75 1.97
CA GLU A 35 1.54 -23.37 3.02
C GLU A 35 2.09 -22.31 3.99
N ILE A 36 2.49 -21.15 3.45
CA ILE A 36 2.99 -20.03 4.25
C ILE A 36 1.89 -19.47 5.16
N THR A 37 0.68 -19.31 4.63
CA THR A 37 -0.47 -18.80 5.39
C THR A 37 -0.93 -19.82 6.43
N ALA A 38 -0.96 -21.12 6.09
CA ALA A 38 -1.33 -22.18 7.03
C ALA A 38 -0.37 -22.28 8.23
N LYS A 39 0.92 -21.97 8.04
CA LYS A 39 1.93 -21.93 9.12
C LYS A 39 1.87 -20.67 10.00
N GLY A 40 0.90 -19.78 9.77
CA GLY A 40 0.79 -18.51 10.49
C GLY A 40 1.89 -17.49 10.15
N LYS A 41 2.72 -17.77 9.14
CA LYS A 41 3.85 -16.93 8.71
C LYS A 41 3.49 -15.99 7.56
N ALA A 42 2.22 -15.61 7.46
CA ALA A 42 1.72 -14.74 6.41
C ALA A 42 2.46 -13.40 6.39
N GLY A 43 3.43 -13.25 5.48
CA GLY A 43 4.18 -12.03 5.24
C GLY A 43 5.69 -12.08 5.45
N GLU A 44 6.27 -13.23 5.85
CA GLU A 44 7.72 -13.34 6.11
C GLU A 44 8.45 -14.30 5.16
N ASP A 45 7.76 -15.28 4.56
CA ASP A 45 8.40 -16.38 3.81
C ASP A 45 8.31 -16.26 2.27
N PHE A 46 8.00 -15.09 1.70
CA PHE A 46 7.94 -14.93 0.22
C PHE A 46 8.28 -13.52 -0.26
N ASP A 47 8.92 -13.42 -1.43
CA ASP A 47 9.28 -12.14 -2.04
C ASP A 47 8.14 -11.48 -2.83
N LEU A 48 8.18 -10.16 -2.91
CA LEU A 48 7.32 -9.36 -3.78
C LEU A 48 8.19 -8.39 -4.55
N TYR A 49 7.97 -8.30 -5.85
CA TYR A 49 8.70 -7.43 -6.76
C TYR A 49 7.77 -6.33 -7.28
N ILE A 50 8.29 -5.10 -7.36
CA ILE A 50 7.55 -3.99 -7.95
C ILE A 50 8.02 -3.83 -9.39
N ILE A 51 7.07 -3.75 -10.31
CA ILE A 51 7.32 -3.50 -11.73
C ILE A 51 6.86 -2.12 -12.15
N ASP A 52 6.98 -1.80 -13.44
CA ASP A 52 6.44 -0.60 -14.05
C ASP A 52 6.95 0.75 -13.49
N LEU A 53 8.24 0.79 -13.13
CA LEU A 53 8.90 1.96 -12.55
C LEU A 53 9.26 3.05 -13.59
N HIS A 54 8.79 2.94 -14.83
CA HIS A 54 9.13 3.89 -15.92
C HIS A 54 8.71 5.34 -15.61
N ARG A 55 7.69 5.52 -14.76
CA ARG A 55 7.20 6.81 -14.28
C ARG A 55 7.60 7.13 -12.85
N ALA A 56 8.45 6.33 -12.21
CA ALA A 56 8.85 6.57 -10.84
C ALA A 56 9.54 7.94 -10.67
N LEU A 57 9.16 8.66 -9.62
CA LEU A 57 9.79 9.89 -9.17
C LEU A 57 10.74 9.55 -8.02
N ILE A 58 11.99 9.97 -8.14
CA ILE A 58 12.98 9.91 -7.06
C ILE A 58 13.25 11.34 -6.59
N LYS A 59 12.84 11.67 -5.37
CA LYS A 59 13.06 12.96 -4.73
C LYS A 59 13.03 12.81 -3.21
N ASN A 60 14.07 13.33 -2.55
CA ASN A 60 14.12 13.36 -1.09
C ASN A 60 14.13 14.83 -0.58
N PRO A 61 13.11 15.30 0.16
CA PRO A 61 11.89 14.58 0.54
C PRO A 61 10.82 14.58 -0.57
N LEU A 62 9.99 13.53 -0.59
CA LEU A 62 8.78 13.49 -1.42
C LEU A 62 7.76 14.51 -0.91
N ALA A 63 7.11 15.21 -1.83
CA ALA A 63 5.96 16.03 -1.47
C ALA A 63 4.79 15.12 -1.05
N MET A 64 4.11 15.48 0.05
CA MET A 64 3.03 14.66 0.65
C MET A 64 1.95 14.24 -0.36
N ARG A 65 1.63 15.10 -1.33
CA ARG A 65 0.65 14.79 -2.38
C ARG A 65 1.00 13.54 -3.20
N TRP A 66 2.29 13.25 -3.40
CA TRP A 66 2.76 12.09 -4.16
C TRP A 66 2.61 10.80 -3.35
N VAL A 67 2.94 10.86 -2.06
CA VAL A 67 2.71 9.75 -1.13
C VAL A 67 1.22 9.43 -1.01
N ILE A 68 0.38 10.45 -0.83
CA ILE A 68 -1.08 10.29 -0.84
C ILE A 68 -1.55 9.69 -2.17
N LYS A 69 -0.93 10.09 -3.28
CA LYS A 69 -1.28 9.59 -4.62
C LYS A 69 -1.12 8.07 -4.71
N ASP A 70 0.05 7.60 -4.31
CA ASP A 70 0.44 6.19 -4.40
C ASP A 70 -0.36 5.33 -3.42
N ILE A 71 -0.39 5.68 -2.13
CA ILE A 71 -1.14 4.90 -1.13
C ILE A 71 -2.63 4.87 -1.46
N GLY A 72 -3.20 5.98 -1.93
CA GLY A 72 -4.60 6.03 -2.35
C GLY A 72 -4.91 5.10 -3.53
N GLY A 73 -4.00 5.02 -4.51
CA GLY A 73 -4.09 4.10 -5.65
C GLY A 73 -4.01 2.64 -5.25
N LEU A 74 -3.05 2.29 -4.38
CA LEU A 74 -2.88 0.94 -3.87
C LEU A 74 -4.14 0.48 -3.12
N LEU A 75 -4.62 1.29 -2.16
CA LEU A 75 -5.82 0.95 -1.41
C LEU A 75 -7.05 0.85 -2.30
N TYR A 76 -7.18 1.70 -3.32
CA TYR A 76 -8.27 1.61 -4.29
C TYR A 76 -8.26 0.25 -5.00
N SER A 77 -7.12 -0.14 -5.58
CA SER A 77 -7.00 -1.44 -6.27
C SER A 77 -7.14 -2.66 -5.33
N ALA A 78 -6.98 -2.48 -4.02
CA ALA A 78 -7.12 -3.55 -3.05
C ALA A 78 -8.57 -3.71 -2.54
N LEU A 79 -9.43 -2.69 -2.66
CA LEU A 79 -10.83 -2.76 -2.21
C LEU A 79 -11.57 -3.93 -2.86
N GLU A 80 -11.26 -4.22 -4.11
CA GLU A 80 -11.94 -5.25 -4.91
C GLU A 80 -11.57 -6.67 -4.55
N VAL A 81 -10.37 -6.86 -4.03
CA VAL A 81 -9.85 -8.16 -3.62
C VAL A 81 -10.25 -8.48 -2.18
N GLY A 82 -11.22 -7.74 -1.62
CA GLY A 82 -11.80 -7.99 -0.30
C GLY A 82 -11.02 -7.40 0.87
N LEU A 83 -10.35 -6.25 0.68
CA LEU A 83 -9.64 -5.57 1.76
C LEU A 83 -10.58 -5.26 2.94
N THR A 84 -10.37 -5.92 4.08
CA THR A 84 -11.18 -5.69 5.28
C THR A 84 -10.69 -4.46 6.05
N GLN A 85 -11.54 -3.92 6.94
CA GLN A 85 -11.12 -2.85 7.87
C GLN A 85 -9.91 -3.27 8.72
N ARG A 86 -9.84 -4.54 9.13
CA ARG A 86 -8.72 -5.05 9.93
C ARG A 86 -7.42 -5.01 9.12
N ASP A 87 -7.46 -5.32 7.84
CA ASP A 87 -6.29 -5.29 6.97
C ASP A 87 -5.84 -3.86 6.68
N LEU A 88 -6.79 -2.94 6.49
CA LEU A 88 -6.50 -1.51 6.41
C LEU A 88 -5.81 -0.99 7.67
N TYR A 89 -6.31 -1.32 8.87
CA TYR A 89 -5.66 -0.89 10.11
C TYR A 89 -4.28 -1.51 10.29
N ARG A 90 -4.07 -2.77 9.89
CA ARG A 90 -2.74 -3.38 9.86
C ARG A 90 -1.81 -2.66 8.90
N PHE A 91 -2.31 -2.30 7.71
CA PHE A 91 -1.55 -1.52 6.72
C PHE A 91 -1.13 -0.17 7.32
N ILE A 92 -2.08 0.58 7.91
CA ILE A 92 -1.84 1.88 8.54
C ILE A 92 -0.77 1.81 9.62
N LYS A 93 -0.89 0.84 10.54
CA LYS A 93 0.08 0.61 11.62
C LYS A 93 1.48 0.39 11.07
N ILE A 94 1.62 -0.53 10.12
CA ILE A 94 2.91 -0.94 9.55
C ILE A 94 3.53 0.20 8.72
N TYR A 95 2.73 0.80 7.83
CA TYR A 95 3.18 1.89 6.97
C TYR A 95 3.63 3.12 7.78
N SER A 96 2.89 3.47 8.84
CA SER A 96 3.23 4.61 9.70
C SER A 96 4.44 4.31 10.61
N GLY A 97 4.73 3.04 10.87
CA GLY A 97 5.79 2.65 11.81
C GLY A 97 5.49 3.00 13.27
N GLN A 98 4.22 3.14 13.61
CA GLN A 98 3.73 3.60 14.92
C GLN A 98 2.59 2.70 15.38
N SER A 99 2.16 2.83 16.64
CA SER A 99 0.92 2.18 17.07
C SER A 99 -0.26 2.72 16.25
N LEU A 100 -1.31 1.92 16.08
CA LEU A 100 -2.50 2.35 15.32
C LEU A 100 -3.12 3.61 15.93
N ARG A 101 -3.11 3.72 17.26
CA ARG A 101 -3.60 4.90 17.98
C ARG A 101 -2.83 6.15 17.58
N GLU A 102 -1.49 6.10 17.62
CA GLU A 102 -0.65 7.24 17.24
C GLU A 102 -0.81 7.59 15.76
N ALA A 103 -0.83 6.58 14.88
CA ALA A 103 -0.99 6.77 13.45
C ALA A 103 -2.31 7.49 13.11
N LEU A 104 -3.41 7.15 13.79
CA LEU A 104 -4.70 7.78 13.56
C LEU A 104 -4.86 9.12 14.28
N ALA A 105 -4.32 9.26 15.49
CA ALA A 105 -4.41 10.50 16.26
C ALA A 105 -3.54 11.62 15.69
N HIS A 106 -2.29 11.30 15.31
CA HIS A 106 -1.32 12.31 14.88
C HIS A 106 -1.25 12.46 13.35
N ASN A 107 -1.52 11.39 12.59
CA ASN A 107 -1.52 11.43 11.12
C ASN A 107 -2.94 11.34 10.54
N GLY A 108 -3.97 11.68 11.32
CA GLY A 108 -5.37 11.61 10.89
C GLY A 108 -5.66 12.44 9.63
N ILE A 109 -5.02 13.60 9.47
CA ILE A 109 -5.15 14.44 8.26
C ILE A 109 -4.62 13.68 7.03
N PHE A 110 -3.46 13.05 7.14
CA PHE A 110 -2.87 12.26 6.06
C PHE A 110 -3.76 11.09 5.67
N TRP A 111 -4.18 10.28 6.65
CA TRP A 111 -5.03 9.12 6.39
C TRP A 111 -6.43 9.51 5.90
N GLY A 112 -6.97 10.64 6.36
CA GLY A 112 -8.19 11.23 5.83
C GLY A 112 -8.05 11.63 4.36
N ALA A 113 -6.92 12.23 3.97
CA ALA A 113 -6.64 12.59 2.58
C ALA A 113 -6.44 11.36 1.69
N VAL A 114 -5.75 10.32 2.18
CA VAL A 114 -5.64 9.01 1.51
C VAL A 114 -7.02 8.41 1.29
N ASN A 115 -7.85 8.31 2.34
CA ASN A 115 -9.20 7.76 2.23
C ASN A 115 -10.07 8.56 1.25
N LYS A 116 -10.03 9.90 1.31
CA LYS A 116 -10.75 10.77 0.37
C LYS A 116 -10.34 10.49 -1.07
N ARG A 117 -9.04 10.30 -1.32
CA ARG A 117 -8.52 9.95 -2.64
C ARG A 117 -9.00 8.57 -3.09
N THR A 118 -8.83 7.55 -2.26
CA THR A 118 -9.28 6.17 -2.53
C THR A 118 -10.75 6.15 -2.92
N MET A 119 -11.60 6.79 -2.12
CA MET A 119 -13.05 6.85 -2.38
C MET A 119 -13.40 7.68 -3.62
N ALA A 120 -12.65 8.75 -3.91
CA ALA A 120 -12.86 9.52 -5.14
C ALA A 120 -12.51 8.70 -6.39
N MET A 121 -11.47 7.88 -6.34
CA MET A 121 -11.12 6.96 -7.44
C MET A 121 -12.20 5.90 -7.62
N HIS A 122 -12.64 5.26 -6.54
CA HIS A 122 -13.72 4.27 -6.57
C HIS A 122 -15.02 4.83 -7.15
N ARG A 123 -15.42 6.04 -6.75
CA ARG A 123 -16.62 6.70 -7.32
C ARG A 123 -16.49 7.03 -8.80
N LYS A 124 -15.28 7.37 -9.27
CA LYS A 124 -15.05 7.84 -10.65
C LYS A 124 -14.89 6.68 -11.63
N LEU A 125 -14.14 5.67 -11.23
CA LEU A 125 -13.73 4.56 -12.10
C LEU A 125 -14.63 3.34 -11.92
N GLY A 126 -15.45 3.31 -10.86
CA GLY A 126 -16.18 2.11 -10.48
C GLY A 126 -15.22 1.03 -10.00
N SER A 127 -15.60 -0.21 -10.28
CA SER A 127 -14.73 -1.35 -10.08
C SER A 127 -13.47 -1.25 -10.96
N ALA A 128 -12.33 -1.70 -10.47
CA ALA A 128 -11.07 -1.70 -11.21
C ALA A 128 -11.05 -2.92 -12.15
N ASP A 129 -11.59 -2.74 -13.36
CA ASP A 129 -11.62 -3.75 -14.42
C ASP A 129 -10.25 -4.36 -14.75
#